data_AF-A0A0M8QQ62-F1
#
_entry.id   AF-A0A0M8QQ62-F1
#
_cell.length_a   1.000
_cell.length_b   1.000
_cell.length_c   1.000
_cell.angle_alpha   90.00
_cell.angle_beta   90.00
_cell.angle_gamma   90.00
#
_symmetry.space_group_name_H-M   'P 1'
#
loop_
_entity.id
_entity.type
_entity.pdbx_description
1 polymer ?
#
loop_
_entity_poly.entity_id
_entity_poly.type
_entity_poly.pdbx_seq_one_letter_code
_entity_poly.pdbx_strand_id
1 'polypeptide(L)'
;MAVETTPEAPLWNDPDRPLAARVDALIAAMTLDEKIAQLYGVWVGASANGGEVAPHQHDMEEAVDLDALLPVGLGQLTRPFGTAPVDPALGALSLLRTQSRITSANRFGIPAVAHEECLAGFAAWGATAYPVPLSWGATFDPDVV
;
A
#
# COMPACT_ATOMS: atom_id res chain seq x y z
N MET A 1 -12.66 6.60 -44.71
CA MET A 1 -13.27 6.42 -43.38
C MET A 1 -12.27 5.69 -42.51
N ALA A 2 -11.58 6.39 -41.62
CA ALA A 2 -10.75 5.74 -40.61
C ALA A 2 -11.70 5.23 -39.51
N VAL A 3 -11.64 3.93 -39.23
CA VAL A 3 -12.35 3.36 -38.08
C VAL A 3 -11.58 3.82 -36.85
N GLU A 4 -12.16 4.74 -36.10
CA GLU A 4 -11.65 5.20 -34.82
C GLU A 4 -11.85 4.07 -33.81
N THR A 5 -10.85 3.20 -33.67
CA THR A 5 -10.84 2.17 -32.63
C THR A 5 -10.51 2.84 -31.32
N THR A 6 -11.53 3.26 -30.58
CA THR A 6 -11.37 3.59 -29.16
C THR A 6 -10.90 2.32 -28.46
N PRO A 7 -9.75 2.32 -27.78
CA PRO A 7 -9.29 1.13 -27.07
C PRO A 7 -10.32 0.78 -26.00
N GLU A 8 -10.93 -0.40 -26.13
CA GLU A 8 -11.89 -0.91 -25.16
C GLU A 8 -11.15 -1.09 -23.82
N ALA A 9 -11.68 -0.47 -22.76
CA ALA A 9 -11.10 -0.62 -21.44
C ALA A 9 -11.08 -2.11 -21.05
N PRO A 10 -9.99 -2.63 -20.49
CA PRO A 10 -9.96 -4.02 -20.04
C PRO A 10 -11.10 -4.30 -19.05
N LEU A 11 -11.68 -5.51 -19.09
CA LEU A 11 -12.83 -5.89 -18.28
C LEU A 11 -12.65 -5.58 -16.78
N TRP A 12 -11.45 -5.74 -16.24
CA TRP A 12 -11.15 -5.47 -14.83
C TRP A 12 -11.22 -3.99 -14.44
N ASN A 13 -11.10 -3.07 -15.40
CA ASN A 13 -11.20 -1.62 -15.20
C ASN A 13 -12.63 -1.07 -15.38
N ASP A 14 -13.58 -1.90 -15.80
CA ASP A 14 -14.99 -1.51 -15.99
C ASP A 14 -15.74 -1.58 -14.63
N PRO A 15 -16.11 -0.44 -14.00
CA PRO A 15 -16.77 -0.42 -12.71
C PRO A 15 -18.21 -0.95 -12.75
N ASP A 16 -18.82 -1.05 -13.94
CA ASP A 16 -20.18 -1.56 -14.11
C ASP A 16 -20.23 -3.11 -14.10
N ARG A 17 -19.07 -3.78 -14.08
CA ARG A 17 -18.97 -5.25 -13.97
C ARG A 17 -18.93 -5.73 -12.52
N PRO A 18 -19.48 -6.92 -12.22
CA PRO A 18 -19.38 -7.51 -10.89
C PRO A 18 -17.93 -7.63 -10.42
N LEU A 19 -17.68 -7.32 -9.14
CA LEU A 19 -16.33 -7.37 -8.54
C LEU A 19 -15.63 -8.71 -8.81
N ALA A 20 -16.32 -9.83 -8.56
CA ALA A 20 -15.75 -11.17 -8.76
C ALA A 20 -15.29 -11.38 -10.22
N ALA A 21 -16.09 -10.99 -11.20
CA ALA A 21 -15.74 -11.11 -12.62
C ALA A 21 -14.52 -10.26 -12.99
N ARG A 22 -14.40 -9.05 -12.41
CA ARG A 22 -13.24 -8.17 -12.60
C ARG A 22 -11.96 -8.77 -12.02
N VAL A 23 -12.05 -9.32 -10.80
CA VAL A 23 -10.93 -9.98 -10.13
C VAL A 23 -10.50 -11.24 -10.89
N ASP A 24 -11.45 -12.09 -11.28
CA ASP A 24 -11.16 -13.32 -12.02
C ASP A 24 -10.47 -13.03 -13.35
N ALA A 25 -10.97 -12.04 -14.10
CA ALA A 25 -10.36 -11.63 -15.37
C ALA A 25 -8.93 -11.08 -15.19
N LEU A 26 -8.70 -10.28 -14.14
CA LEU A 26 -7.37 -9.76 -13.83
C LEU A 26 -6.40 -10.87 -13.44
N ILE A 27 -6.77 -11.72 -12.48
CA ILE A 27 -5.94 -12.84 -12.01
C ILE A 27 -5.65 -13.84 -13.15
N ALA A 28 -6.60 -14.08 -14.05
CA ALA A 28 -6.39 -14.94 -15.21
C ALA A 28 -5.35 -14.37 -16.20
N ALA A 29 -5.25 -13.04 -16.31
CA ALA A 29 -4.29 -12.38 -17.21
C ALA A 29 -2.86 -12.29 -16.64
N MET A 30 -2.70 -12.42 -15.31
CA MET A 30 -1.42 -12.28 -14.63
C MET A 30 -0.49 -13.49 -14.80
N THR A 31 0.81 -13.22 -14.94
CA THR A 31 1.87 -14.23 -14.80
C THR A 31 1.98 -14.69 -13.34
N LEU A 32 2.78 -15.74 -13.09
CA LEU A 32 3.05 -16.19 -11.73
C LEU A 32 3.77 -15.10 -10.91
N ASP A 33 4.76 -14.44 -11.51
CA ASP A 33 5.55 -13.40 -10.83
C ASP A 33 4.69 -12.19 -10.45
N GLU A 34 3.79 -11.76 -11.35
CA GLU A 34 2.85 -10.67 -11.06
C GLU A 34 1.88 -11.05 -9.92
N LYS A 35 1.46 -12.32 -9.83
CA LYS A 35 0.64 -12.82 -8.72
C LYS A 35 1.41 -12.83 -7.40
N ILE A 36 2.65 -13.32 -7.42
CA ILE A 36 3.53 -13.31 -6.24
C ILE A 36 3.75 -11.88 -5.78
N ALA A 37 3.91 -10.93 -6.70
CA ALA A 37 4.09 -9.52 -6.39
C ALA A 37 2.96 -8.91 -5.57
N GLN A 38 1.73 -9.43 -5.70
CA GLN A 38 0.57 -8.97 -4.91
C GLN A 38 0.55 -9.52 -3.48
N LEU A 39 1.37 -10.52 -3.15
CA LEU A 39 1.34 -11.23 -1.87
C LEU A 39 2.35 -10.73 -0.85
N TYR A 40 3.25 -9.80 -1.23
CA TYR A 40 4.21 -9.20 -0.31
C TYR A 40 4.05 -7.69 -0.19
N GLY A 41 4.61 -7.16 0.89
CA GLY A 41 4.75 -5.74 1.14
C GLY A 41 6.21 -5.36 1.30
N VAL A 42 6.52 -4.11 0.95
CA VAL A 42 7.84 -3.53 1.17
C VAL A 42 7.74 -2.37 2.15
N TRP A 43 8.73 -2.28 3.03
CA TRP A 43 8.84 -1.19 3.98
C TRP A 43 9.96 -0.24 3.55
N VAL A 44 9.60 0.76 2.76
CA VAL A 44 10.55 1.71 2.18
C VAL A 44 10.94 2.74 3.23
N GLY A 45 12.24 2.95 3.45
CA GLY A 45 12.74 3.97 4.38
C GLY A 45 12.81 3.54 5.85
N ALA A 46 12.62 2.25 6.15
CA ALA A 46 13.09 1.66 7.40
C ALA A 46 14.62 1.80 7.46
N SER A 47 15.12 2.91 8.03
CA SER A 47 16.56 3.15 8.10
C SER A 47 17.20 2.28 9.18
N ALA A 48 18.46 1.92 8.97
CA ALA A 48 19.33 1.27 9.96
C ALA A 48 19.60 2.08 11.24
N ASN A 49 19.15 3.35 11.32
CA ASN A 49 19.50 4.29 12.38
C ASN A 49 18.27 4.99 13.02
N GLY A 50 17.05 4.59 12.67
CA GLY A 50 15.81 5.17 13.18
C GLY A 50 15.23 4.29 14.28
N GLY A 51 14.91 4.90 15.44
CA GLY A 51 14.57 4.21 16.69
C GLY A 51 13.85 2.89 16.51
N GLU A 52 14.50 1.83 16.97
CA GLU A 52 14.09 0.42 16.87
C GLU A 52 12.61 0.24 17.18
N VAL A 53 11.79 0.16 16.14
CA VAL A 53 10.41 -0.34 16.27
C VAL A 53 10.37 -1.87 16.20
N ALA A 54 11.47 -2.50 15.76
CA ALA A 54 11.69 -3.93 15.82
C ALA A 54 13.17 -4.21 16.18
N PRO A 55 13.47 -4.78 17.36
CA PRO A 55 14.82 -5.19 17.73
C PRO A 55 15.35 -6.21 16.71
N HIS A 56 16.61 -6.06 16.28
CA HIS A 56 17.31 -6.96 15.32
C HIS A 56 16.85 -6.95 13.84
N GLN A 57 15.92 -6.08 13.44
CA GLN A 57 15.55 -5.95 12.01
C GLN A 57 16.75 -5.58 11.12
N HIS A 58 17.71 -4.84 11.69
CA HIS A 58 18.94 -4.40 11.03
C HIS A 58 19.93 -5.53 10.70
N ASP A 59 19.79 -6.69 11.35
CA ASP A 59 20.67 -7.84 11.10
C ASP A 59 20.18 -8.72 9.92
N MET A 60 18.99 -8.42 9.36
CA MET A 60 18.26 -9.30 8.45
C MET A 60 17.81 -8.69 7.11
N GLU A 61 17.92 -7.37 6.89
CA GLU A 61 17.34 -6.71 5.70
C GLU A 61 18.38 -5.94 4.86
N GLU A 62 18.59 -6.41 3.62
CA GLU A 62 19.23 -5.63 2.56
C GLU A 62 18.28 -4.52 2.08
N ALA A 63 18.85 -3.41 1.60
CA ALA A 63 18.05 -2.32 1.03
C ALA A 63 17.23 -2.82 -0.17
N VAL A 64 15.91 -2.67 -0.09
CA VAL A 64 14.99 -3.06 -1.17
C VAL A 64 15.18 -2.15 -2.38
N ASP A 65 15.60 -2.71 -3.52
CA ASP A 65 15.57 -2.03 -4.80
C ASP A 65 14.13 -1.97 -5.33
N LEU A 66 13.44 -0.88 -5.00
CA LEU A 66 12.05 -0.69 -5.39
C LEU A 66 11.88 -0.69 -6.91
N ASP A 67 12.80 -0.07 -7.66
CA ASP A 67 12.70 0.08 -9.12
C ASP A 67 12.79 -1.26 -9.85
N ALA A 68 13.52 -2.23 -9.29
CA ALA A 68 13.56 -3.60 -9.80
C ALA A 68 12.24 -4.37 -9.60
N LEU A 69 11.45 -4.03 -8.58
CA LEU A 69 10.19 -4.71 -8.24
C LEU A 69 8.99 -4.15 -9.01
N LEU A 70 8.97 -2.84 -9.26
CA LEU A 70 7.81 -2.17 -9.85
C LEU A 70 7.28 -2.77 -11.17
N PRO A 71 8.11 -3.27 -12.12
CA PRO A 71 7.61 -3.80 -13.40
C PRO A 71 6.68 -5.00 -13.26
N VAL A 72 6.87 -5.86 -12.25
CA VAL A 72 5.98 -7.01 -11.97
C VAL A 72 4.85 -6.66 -11.01
N GLY A 73 4.83 -5.43 -10.49
CA GLY A 73 3.86 -4.93 -9.53
C GLY A 73 4.37 -4.98 -8.08
N LEU A 74 3.56 -4.41 -7.17
CA LEU A 74 3.82 -4.43 -5.74
C LEU A 74 2.48 -4.46 -5.00
N GLY A 75 2.30 -5.44 -4.12
CA GLY A 75 1.04 -5.63 -3.39
C GLY A 75 0.83 -4.59 -2.31
N GLN A 76 1.86 -4.28 -1.51
CA GLN A 76 1.69 -3.44 -0.32
C GLN A 76 2.87 -2.49 -0.08
N LEU A 77 2.58 -1.30 0.43
CA LEU A 77 3.52 -0.34 0.96
C LEU A 77 3.32 -0.22 2.47
N THR A 78 4.34 -0.57 3.24
CA THR A 78 4.28 -0.56 4.69
C THR A 78 4.80 0.76 5.26
N ARG A 79 4.02 1.35 6.15
CA ARG A 79 4.35 2.51 6.99
C ARG A 79 4.86 3.78 6.26
N PRO A 80 4.12 4.31 5.27
CA PRO A 80 4.50 5.53 4.58
C PRO A 80 4.56 6.80 5.46
N PHE A 81 3.97 6.80 6.66
CA PHE A 81 3.90 7.95 7.58
C PHE A 81 4.54 7.68 8.95
N GLY A 82 4.45 6.45 9.45
CA GLY A 82 4.78 6.08 10.82
C GLY A 82 6.22 5.67 11.02
N THR A 83 6.97 5.45 9.94
CA THR A 83 8.40 5.05 9.99
C THR A 83 9.28 6.15 10.58
N ALA A 84 8.99 7.40 10.25
CA ALA A 84 9.73 8.57 10.70
C ALA A 84 8.75 9.72 10.90
N PRO A 85 9.05 10.71 11.77
CA PRO A 85 8.18 11.85 11.94
C PRO A 85 8.19 12.71 10.68
N VAL A 86 7.15 12.60 9.86
CA VAL A 86 6.96 13.39 8.63
C VAL A 86 5.72 14.25 8.73
N ASP A 87 5.77 15.44 8.13
CA ASP A 87 4.57 16.26 7.95
C ASP A 87 3.51 15.47 7.16
N PRO A 88 2.25 15.39 7.61
CA PRO A 88 1.23 14.58 6.95
C PRO A 88 0.95 14.97 5.50
N ALA A 89 0.99 16.27 5.16
CA ALA A 89 0.76 16.72 3.79
C ALA A 89 1.92 16.32 2.88
N LEU A 90 3.16 16.42 3.38
CA LEU A 90 4.34 15.91 2.67
C LEU A 90 4.30 14.38 2.52
N GLY A 91 3.88 13.65 3.55
CA GLY A 91 3.70 12.20 3.51
C GLY A 91 2.68 11.77 2.45
N ALA A 92 1.53 12.47 2.37
CA ALA A 92 0.51 12.20 1.36
C ALA A 92 1.02 12.45 -0.07
N LEU A 93 1.77 13.53 -0.30
CA LEU A 93 2.40 13.81 -1.59
C LEU A 93 3.45 12.76 -1.96
N SER A 94 4.24 12.30 -1.00
CA SER A 94 5.21 11.21 -1.19
C SER A 94 4.51 9.91 -1.60
N LEU A 95 3.45 9.52 -0.86
CA LEU A 95 2.66 8.34 -1.17
C LEU A 95 2.02 8.42 -2.55
N LEU A 96 1.45 9.57 -2.92
CA LEU A 96 0.88 9.80 -4.25
C LEU A 96 1.93 9.56 -5.36
N ARG A 97 3.13 10.13 -5.22
CA ARG A 97 4.22 9.95 -6.20
C ARG A 97 4.65 8.49 -6.31
N THR A 98 4.75 7.79 -5.19
CA THR A 98 5.09 6.36 -5.16
C THR A 98 4.00 5.53 -5.84
N GLN A 99 2.73 5.79 -5.59
CA GLN A 99 1.62 5.13 -6.26
C GLN A 99 1.59 5.39 -7.77
N SER A 100 1.87 6.63 -8.20
CA SER A 100 2.00 6.95 -9.63
C SER A 100 3.11 6.14 -10.28
N ARG A 101 4.26 5.97 -9.61
CA ARG A 101 5.36 5.11 -10.11
C ARG A 101 4.91 3.66 -10.22
N ILE A 102 4.35 3.09 -9.15
CA ILE A 102 3.88 1.70 -9.10
C ILE A 102 2.90 1.43 -10.25
N THR A 103 1.85 2.23 -10.35
CA THR A 103 0.80 2.06 -11.37
C THR A 103 1.32 2.28 -12.79
N SER A 104 2.24 3.22 -13.01
CA SER A 104 2.82 3.44 -14.35
C SER A 104 3.78 2.34 -14.82
N ALA A 105 4.41 1.63 -13.89
CA ALA A 105 5.47 0.67 -14.19
C ALA A 105 4.94 -0.76 -14.43
N ASN A 106 3.85 -1.13 -13.76
CA ASN A 106 3.27 -2.47 -13.91
C ASN A 106 2.23 -2.54 -15.02
N ARG A 107 2.12 -3.70 -15.64
CA ARG A 107 1.29 -3.96 -16.83
C ARG A 107 -0.21 -3.64 -16.65
N PHE A 108 -0.72 -3.73 -15.44
CA PHE A 108 -2.16 -3.63 -15.15
C PHE A 108 -2.56 -2.32 -14.49
N GLY A 109 -1.60 -1.46 -14.12
CA GLY A 109 -1.89 -0.25 -13.36
C GLY A 109 -2.41 -0.50 -11.95
N ILE A 110 -2.08 -1.65 -11.35
CA ILE A 110 -2.54 -2.00 -9.99
C ILE A 110 -1.77 -1.13 -8.98
N PRO A 111 -2.44 -0.36 -8.11
CA PRO A 111 -1.79 0.36 -7.01
C PRO A 111 -1.45 -0.61 -5.87
N ALA A 112 -0.42 -0.28 -5.09
CA ALA A 112 -0.13 -1.03 -3.86
C ALA A 112 -1.11 -0.63 -2.76
N VAL A 113 -1.46 -1.54 -1.86
CA VAL A 113 -2.21 -1.17 -0.64
C VAL A 113 -1.26 -0.44 0.31
N ALA A 114 -1.60 0.78 0.71
CA ALA A 114 -0.83 1.52 1.71
C ALA A 114 -1.31 1.11 3.11
N HIS A 115 -0.41 0.52 3.89
CA HIS A 115 -0.70 0.04 5.23
C HIS A 115 -0.01 0.89 6.30
N GLU A 116 -0.75 1.22 7.35
CA GLU A 116 -0.26 1.92 8.53
C GLU A 116 -0.74 1.30 9.82
N GLU A 117 -0.04 1.62 10.90
CA GLU A 117 -0.48 1.28 12.25
C GLU A 117 -1.61 2.24 12.69
N CYS A 118 -2.70 1.68 13.21
CA CYS A 118 -3.86 2.46 13.65
C CYS A 118 -4.45 2.03 15.00
N LEU A 119 -3.73 1.20 15.77
CA LEU A 119 -4.21 0.55 17.00
C LEU A 119 -4.79 1.53 18.04
N ALA A 120 -4.16 2.70 18.20
CA ALA A 120 -4.56 3.74 19.14
C ALA A 120 -4.63 5.11 18.45
N GLY A 121 -5.17 5.12 17.23
CA GLY A 121 -5.11 6.25 16.30
C GLY A 121 -4.05 6.05 15.22
N PHE A 122 -4.15 6.85 14.16
CA PHE A 122 -3.25 6.81 13.01
C PHE A 122 -1.80 7.12 13.43
N ALA A 123 -0.88 6.19 13.22
CA ALA A 123 0.53 6.33 13.59
C ALA A 123 1.28 7.27 12.64
N ALA A 124 1.00 8.56 12.75
CA ALA A 124 1.67 9.62 12.00
C ALA A 124 1.99 10.80 12.91
N TRP A 125 3.03 11.56 12.56
CA TRP A 125 3.42 12.72 13.34
C TRP A 125 2.31 13.79 13.36
N GLY A 126 1.94 14.22 14.58
CA GLY A 126 0.87 15.19 14.80
C GLY A 126 -0.55 14.61 14.76
N ALA A 127 -0.72 13.32 14.51
CA ALA A 127 -2.03 12.67 14.59
C ALA A 127 -2.52 12.52 16.04
N THR A 128 -3.84 12.43 16.22
CA THR A 128 -4.45 12.20 17.53
C THR A 128 -4.06 10.82 18.07
N ALA A 129 -3.53 10.80 19.29
CA ALA A 129 -3.30 9.57 20.05
C ALA A 129 -4.50 9.32 20.99
N TYR A 130 -5.17 8.19 20.79
CA TYR A 130 -6.28 7.75 21.63
C TYR A 130 -5.77 6.84 22.77
N PRO A 131 -6.62 6.53 23.78
CA PRO A 131 -6.33 5.44 24.71
C PRO A 131 -6.10 4.11 23.97
N VAL A 132 -5.25 3.24 24.53
CA VAL A 132 -5.02 1.90 23.96
C VAL A 132 -6.28 1.03 24.02
N PRO A 133 -6.41 -0.02 23.18
CA PRO A 133 -7.65 -0.80 23.07
C PRO A 133 -8.20 -1.38 24.38
N LEU A 134 -7.34 -1.72 25.35
CA LEU A 134 -7.78 -2.17 26.68
C LEU A 134 -8.56 -1.09 27.43
N SER A 135 -8.18 0.18 27.26
CA SER A 135 -8.88 1.31 27.86
C SER A 135 -10.25 1.55 27.21
N TRP A 136 -10.38 1.32 25.90
CA TRP A 136 -11.68 1.35 25.22
C TRP A 136 -12.58 0.21 25.71
N GLY A 137 -12.04 -1.00 25.86
CA GLY A 137 -12.81 -2.11 26.45
C GLY A 137 -13.34 -1.80 27.86
N ALA A 138 -12.63 -0.97 28.63
CA ALA A 138 -13.04 -0.55 29.96
C ALA A 138 -14.17 0.50 29.97
N THR A 139 -14.53 1.11 28.84
CA THR A 139 -15.69 2.02 28.78
C THR A 139 -17.01 1.28 28.81
N PHE A 140 -17.02 0.00 28.37
CA PHE A 140 -18.24 -0.78 28.10
C PHE A 140 -19.25 -0.06 27.19
N ASP A 141 -18.76 0.84 26.35
CA ASP A 141 -19.57 1.67 25.47
C ASP A 141 -19.01 1.58 24.05
N PRO A 142 -19.60 0.75 23.18
CA PRO A 142 -19.19 0.63 21.78
C PRO A 142 -19.40 1.91 20.96
N ASP A 143 -20.28 2.82 21.38
CA ASP A 143 -20.60 4.03 20.61
C ASP A 143 -19.48 5.10 20.70
N VAL A 144 -18.52 4.94 21.62
CA VAL A 144 -17.35 5.84 21.78
C VAL A 144 -16.05 5.32 21.16
N VAL A 145 -16.08 4.14 20.54
CA VAL A 145 -14.94 3.53 19.82
C VAL A 145 -15.04 3.85 18.34
#